data_AF-A0A972X266-F1
#
_entry.id   AF-A0A972X266-F1
#
_cell.length_a   1.000
_cell.length_b   1.000
_cell.length_c   1.000
_cell.angle_alpha   90.00
_cell.angle_beta   90.00
_cell.angle_gamma   90.00
#
_symmetry.space_group_name_H-M   'P 1'
#
loop_
_entity.id
_entity.type
_entity.pdbx_description
1 polymer ?
#
loop_
_entity_poly.entity_id
_entity_poly.type
_entity_poly.pdbx_seq_one_letter_code
_entity_poly.pdbx_strand_id
1 'polypeptide(L)'
;MTLQNQIEIALKDACRSFVFSGYQLVTETPKGVFSWEGGTTSYWPNGQAVSDETYFDLGSLTKVILTTSVLARLVERKEIKLKTPLKDYLSIFNGTRYQDLTLEQLLTHQSGLIAWYPFYTE
;
A
#
# COMPACT_ATOMS: atom_id res chain seq x y z
N MET A 1 13.69 11.56 -28.88
CA MET A 1 12.93 11.88 -27.65
C MET A 1 13.56 11.10 -26.51
N THR A 2 13.81 11.71 -25.35
CA THR A 2 14.40 11.02 -24.18
C THR A 2 13.35 10.15 -23.48
N LEU A 3 13.77 9.14 -22.70
CA LEU A 3 12.85 8.32 -21.89
C LEU A 3 12.04 9.17 -20.90
N GLN A 4 12.67 10.17 -20.28
CA GLN A 4 12.01 11.12 -19.38
C GLN A 4 10.86 11.87 -20.08
N ASN A 5 11.09 12.33 -21.32
CA ASN A 5 10.03 13.00 -22.08
C ASN A 5 8.91 12.03 -22.49
N GLN A 6 9.23 10.76 -22.77
CA GLN A 6 8.21 9.75 -23.07
C GLN A 6 7.32 9.45 -21.86
N ILE A 7 7.92 9.34 -20.66
CA ILE A 7 7.18 9.17 -19.40
C ILE A 7 6.24 10.35 -19.16
N GLU A 8 6.75 11.58 -19.27
CA GLU A 8 5.95 12.79 -19.04
C GLU A 8 4.76 12.88 -20.00
N ILE A 9 4.97 12.57 -21.28
CA ILE A 9 3.88 12.57 -22.28
C ILE A 9 2.84 11.50 -21.93
N ALA A 10 3.27 10.27 -21.62
CA ALA A 10 2.37 9.19 -21.28
C ALA A 10 1.51 9.52 -20.05
N LEU A 11 2.09 10.10 -19.01
CA LEU A 11 1.37 10.50 -17.79
C LEU A 11 0.36 11.62 -18.07
N LYS A 12 0.76 12.64 -18.85
CA LYS A 12 -0.14 13.74 -19.25
C LYS A 12 -1.30 13.26 -20.12
N ASP A 13 -1.03 12.35 -21.06
CA ASP A 13 -2.06 11.80 -21.93
C ASP A 13 -3.03 10.87 -21.17
N ALA A 14 -2.54 10.14 -20.16
CA ALA A 14 -3.38 9.36 -19.26
C ALA A 14 -4.33 10.24 -18.43
N CYS A 15 -3.86 11.39 -17.91
CA CYS A 15 -4.72 12.38 -17.27
C CYS A 15 -5.79 12.94 -18.24
N ARG A 16 -5.38 13.35 -19.45
CA ARG A 16 -6.29 13.89 -20.47
C ARG A 16 -7.34 12.87 -20.92
N SER A 17 -7.00 11.58 -20.89
CA SER A 17 -7.87 10.47 -21.27
C SER A 17 -8.65 9.89 -20.09
N PHE A 18 -8.63 10.56 -18.94
CA PHE A 18 -9.37 10.20 -17.73
C PHE A 18 -9.01 8.82 -17.12
N VAL A 19 -7.78 8.32 -17.33
CA VAL A 19 -7.31 7.08 -16.68
C VAL A 19 -7.13 7.29 -15.17
N PHE A 20 -6.57 8.44 -14.78
CA PHE A 20 -6.44 8.92 -13.40
C PHE A 20 -6.40 10.45 -13.39
N SER A 21 -6.92 11.08 -12.33
CA SER A 21 -7.08 12.54 -12.31
C SER A 21 -5.77 13.29 -12.11
N GLY A 22 -4.84 12.70 -11.38
CA GLY A 22 -3.52 13.25 -11.12
C GLY A 22 -2.55 12.17 -10.65
N TYR A 23 -1.27 12.51 -10.62
CA TYR A 23 -0.20 11.57 -10.32
C TYR A 23 0.99 12.26 -9.65
N GLN A 24 1.69 11.47 -8.82
CA GLN A 24 3.07 11.69 -8.41
C GLN A 24 3.85 10.43 -8.79
N LEU A 25 4.91 10.57 -9.59
CA LEU A 25 5.84 9.50 -9.91
C LEU A 25 7.23 9.90 -9.44
N VAL A 26 7.85 9.08 -8.61
CA VAL A 26 9.24 9.25 -8.19
C VAL A 26 10.01 7.98 -8.54
N THR A 27 11.17 8.14 -9.16
CA THR A 27 12.09 7.04 -9.44
C THR A 27 13.51 7.44 -9.06
N GLU A 28 14.26 6.50 -8.50
CA GLU A 28 15.68 6.65 -8.26
C GLU A 28 16.46 5.78 -9.25
N THR A 29 17.55 6.33 -9.77
CA THR A 29 18.49 5.63 -10.65
C THR A 29 19.91 5.98 -10.20
N PRO A 30 20.95 5.28 -10.70
CA PRO A 30 22.34 5.69 -10.44
C PRO A 30 22.68 7.13 -10.86
N LYS A 31 21.85 7.76 -11.71
CA LYS A 31 22.03 9.15 -12.16
C LYS A 31 21.32 10.18 -11.28
N GLY A 32 20.58 9.73 -10.26
CA GLY A 32 19.82 10.57 -9.35
C GLY A 32 18.34 10.19 -9.28
N VAL A 33 17.62 11.00 -8.49
CA VAL A 33 16.17 10.92 -8.30
C VAL A 33 15.48 11.82 -9.31
N PHE A 34 14.42 11.30 -9.93
CA PHE A 34 13.57 12.02 -10.87
C PHE A 34 12.13 11.96 -10.37
N SER A 35 11.43 13.08 -10.47
CA SER A 35 10.02 13.21 -10.12
C SER A 35 9.20 13.80 -11.28
N TRP A 36 7.95 13.38 -11.37
CA TRP A 36 6.93 13.96 -12.24
C TRP A 36 5.63 14.07 -11.44
N GLU A 37 5.03 15.25 -11.49
CA GLU A 37 3.73 15.52 -10.91
C GLU A 37 2.79 16.08 -11.99
N GLY A 38 1.48 15.94 -11.79
CA GLY A 38 0.51 16.53 -12.71
C GLY A 38 -0.93 16.14 -12.44
N GLY A 39 -1.82 16.80 -13.17
CA GLY A 39 -3.27 16.62 -13.03
C GLY A 39 -3.80 17.24 -11.73
N THR A 40 -4.94 16.73 -11.27
CA THR A 40 -5.66 17.24 -10.10
C THR A 40 -6.09 16.11 -9.16
N THR A 41 -6.30 16.45 -7.88
CA THR A 41 -6.76 15.51 -6.85
C THR A 41 -8.17 14.96 -7.09
N SER A 42 -8.93 15.56 -8.01
CA SER A 42 -10.29 15.15 -8.36
C SER A 42 -10.67 15.66 -9.75
N TYR A 43 -11.52 14.91 -10.47
CA TYR A 43 -12.19 15.39 -11.68
C TYR A 43 -13.38 16.31 -11.38
N TRP A 44 -13.87 16.29 -10.14
CA TRP A 44 -14.97 17.14 -9.71
C TRP A 44 -14.51 18.58 -9.51
N PRO A 45 -15.44 19.56 -9.57
CA PRO A 45 -15.13 20.94 -9.22
C PRO A 45 -14.41 21.02 -7.87
N ASN A 46 -13.41 21.90 -7.78
CA ASN A 46 -12.53 22.12 -6.62
C ASN A 46 -11.38 21.10 -6.42
N GLY A 47 -11.10 20.22 -7.39
CA GLY A 47 -9.83 19.48 -7.42
C GLY A 47 -8.63 20.44 -7.40
N GLN A 48 -7.66 20.18 -6.53
CA GLN A 48 -6.41 20.95 -6.45
C GLN A 48 -5.37 20.36 -7.38
N ALA A 49 -4.45 21.19 -7.89
CA ALA A 49 -3.29 20.69 -8.63
C ALA A 49 -2.47 19.76 -7.72
N VAL A 50 -2.07 18.61 -8.25
CA VAL A 50 -1.16 17.71 -7.52
C VAL A 50 0.20 18.39 -7.40
N SER A 51 0.79 18.28 -6.21
CA SER A 51 2.14 18.72 -5.87
C SER A 51 2.82 17.70 -4.96
N ASP A 52 4.12 17.87 -4.71
CA ASP A 52 4.87 17.12 -3.68
C ASP A 52 4.28 17.17 -2.26
N GLU A 53 3.38 18.12 -1.96
CA GLU A 53 2.67 18.23 -0.67
C GLU A 53 1.33 17.46 -0.65
N THR A 54 0.93 16.89 -1.79
CA THR A 54 -0.34 16.17 -1.92
C THR A 54 -0.27 14.81 -1.25
N TYR A 55 -1.18 14.58 -0.31
CA TYR A 55 -1.35 13.27 0.31
C TYR A 55 -2.21 12.34 -0.55
N PHE A 56 -1.74 11.10 -0.70
CA PHE A 56 -2.49 10.02 -1.34
C PHE A 56 -2.82 8.94 -0.30
N ASP A 57 -4.01 8.34 -0.43
CA ASP A 57 -4.30 7.11 0.31
C ASP A 57 -3.42 5.98 -0.27
N LEU A 58 -2.58 5.41 0.59
CA LEU A 58 -1.66 4.34 0.21
C LEU A 58 -2.38 3.01 -0.04
N GLY A 59 -3.61 2.86 0.47
CA GLY A 59 -4.38 1.63 0.36
C GLY A 59 -3.56 0.41 0.78
N SER A 60 -3.47 -0.58 -0.11
CA SER A 60 -2.72 -1.81 0.18
C SER A 60 -1.20 -1.64 0.28
N LEU A 61 -0.61 -0.52 -0.18
CA LEU A 61 0.81 -0.25 0.06
C LEU A 61 1.13 -0.12 1.55
N THR A 62 0.13 0.23 2.38
CA THR A 62 0.24 0.24 3.84
C THR A 62 0.77 -1.09 4.40
N LYS A 63 0.39 -2.23 3.81
CA LYS A 63 0.85 -3.55 4.26
C LYS A 63 2.37 -3.67 4.16
N VAL A 64 2.92 -3.29 3.00
CA VAL A 64 4.36 -3.42 2.71
C VAL A 64 5.16 -2.34 3.42
N ILE A 65 4.73 -1.08 3.33
CA ILE A 65 5.49 0.06 3.85
C ILE A 65 5.42 0.12 5.37
N LEU A 66 4.22 -0.02 5.96
CA LEU A 66 4.00 0.16 7.39
C LEU A 66 4.00 -1.19 8.13
N THR A 67 3.04 -2.06 7.84
CA THR A 67 2.80 -3.28 8.64
C THR A 67 4.01 -4.21 8.64
N THR A 68 4.57 -4.53 7.47
CA THR A 68 5.75 -5.39 7.35
C THR A 68 6.97 -4.77 8.02
N SER A 69 7.22 -3.48 7.82
CA SER A 69 8.37 -2.78 8.44
C SER A 69 8.31 -2.77 9.97
N VAL A 70 7.12 -2.49 10.54
CA VAL A 70 6.91 -2.53 12.00
C VAL A 70 7.14 -3.94 12.54
N LEU A 71 6.57 -4.95 11.89
CA LEU A 71 6.76 -6.34 12.32
C LEU A 71 8.22 -6.80 12.20
N ALA A 72 8.92 -6.40 11.14
CA ALA A 72 10.35 -6.71 10.98
C ALA A 72 11.19 -6.13 12.14
N ARG A 73 10.90 -4.88 12.57
CA ARG A 73 11.55 -4.26 13.73
C ARG A 73 11.25 -5.00 15.03
N LEU A 74 10.01 -5.45 15.24
CA LEU A 74 9.63 -6.21 16.43
C LEU A 74 10.29 -7.61 16.46
N VAL A 75 10.43 -8.26 15.30
CA VAL A 75 11.17 -9.53 15.16
C VAL A 75 12.65 -9.33 15.47
N GLU A 76 13.27 -8.27 14.93
CA GLU A 76 14.67 -7.91 15.20
C GLU A 76 14.93 -7.71 16.70
N ARG A 77 13.98 -7.09 17.40
CA ARG A 77 14.03 -6.89 18.87
C ARG A 77 13.66 -8.13 19.69
N LYS A 78 13.31 -9.25 19.03
CA LYS A 78 12.84 -10.49 19.66
C LYS A 78 11.56 -10.33 20.48
N GLU A 79 10.78 -9.30 20.23
CA GLU A 79 9.49 -9.04 20.89
C GLU A 79 8.39 -9.96 20.34
N ILE A 80 8.50 -10.34 19.06
CA ILE A 80 7.62 -11.30 18.40
C ILE A 80 8.43 -12.34 17.60
N LYS A 81 7.78 -13.44 17.23
CA LYS A 81 8.30 -14.55 16.43
C LYS A 81 7.26 -14.90 15.38
N LEU A 82 7.67 -14.99 14.13
CA LEU A 82 6.74 -15.16 13.01
C LEU A 82 5.93 -16.47 13.06
N LYS A 83 6.48 -17.52 13.68
CA LYS A 83 5.88 -18.86 13.76
C LYS A 83 5.08 -19.10 15.04
N THR A 84 4.92 -18.10 15.90
CA THR A 84 4.08 -18.22 17.08
C THR A 84 2.59 -18.13 16.70
N PRO A 85 1.74 -19.04 17.21
CA PRO A 85 0.28 -19.00 17.02
C PRO A 85 -0.36 -17.68 17.46
N LEU A 86 -1.41 -17.23 16.75
CA LEU A 86 -2.12 -15.98 17.07
C LEU A 86 -2.70 -15.96 18.49
N LYS A 87 -3.18 -17.10 18.98
CA LYS A 87 -3.72 -17.24 20.34
C LYS A 87 -2.71 -16.87 21.44
N ASP A 88 -1.41 -17.05 21.16
CA ASP A 88 -0.33 -16.73 22.10
C ASP A 88 0.00 -15.23 22.10
N TYR A 89 -0.46 -14.48 21.08
CA TYR A 89 -0.33 -13.02 21.01
C TYR A 89 -1.58 -12.29 21.48
N LEU A 90 -2.77 -12.76 21.07
CA LEU A 90 -4.03 -12.07 21.29
C LEU A 90 -5.10 -13.07 21.71
N SER A 91 -5.57 -12.94 22.95
CA SER A 91 -6.54 -13.85 23.56
C SER A 91 -7.89 -13.92 22.84
N ILE A 92 -8.22 -12.91 22.00
CA ILE A 92 -9.42 -12.91 21.15
C ILE A 92 -9.48 -14.12 20.20
N PHE A 93 -8.34 -14.71 19.87
CA PHE A 93 -8.29 -15.88 18.99
C PHE A 93 -8.50 -17.21 19.73
N ASN A 94 -8.50 -17.24 21.06
CA ASN A 94 -8.67 -18.47 21.83
C ASN A 94 -10.00 -19.15 21.51
N GLY A 95 -9.97 -20.44 21.15
CA GLY A 95 -11.15 -21.22 20.79
C GLY A 95 -11.74 -20.87 19.41
N THR A 96 -11.17 -19.92 18.68
CA THR A 96 -11.60 -19.61 17.30
C THR A 96 -10.94 -20.56 16.30
N ARG A 97 -11.49 -20.64 15.08
CA ARG A 97 -10.87 -21.39 13.97
C ARG A 97 -9.52 -20.81 13.51
N TYR A 98 -9.14 -19.62 14.00
CA TYR A 98 -7.93 -18.90 13.60
C TYR A 98 -6.79 -19.02 14.64
N GLN A 99 -7.04 -19.71 15.75
CA GLN A 99 -6.15 -19.71 16.93
C GLN A 99 -4.73 -20.18 16.64
N ASP A 100 -4.58 -21.14 15.72
CA ASP A 100 -3.30 -21.77 15.36
C ASP A 100 -2.66 -21.17 14.10
N LEU A 101 -3.28 -20.13 13.52
CA LEU A 101 -2.62 -19.37 12.45
C LEU A 101 -1.37 -18.67 13.00
N THR A 102 -0.37 -18.47 12.15
CA THR A 102 0.86 -17.75 12.52
C THR A 102 0.94 -16.40 11.82
N LEU A 103 1.76 -15.49 12.37
CA LEU A 103 2.05 -14.21 11.70
C LEU A 103 2.70 -14.43 10.33
N GLU A 104 3.54 -15.46 10.17
CA GLU A 104 4.13 -15.86 8.89
C GLU A 104 3.05 -16.18 7.84
N GLN A 105 2.03 -16.97 8.20
CA GLN A 105 0.93 -17.31 7.30
C GLN A 105 0.08 -16.09 6.93
N LEU A 106 -0.12 -15.15 7.86
CA LEU A 106 -0.80 -13.89 7.56
C LEU A 106 0.00 -13.01 6.59
N LEU A 107 1.29 -12.80 6.88
CA LEU A 107 2.18 -11.96 6.07
C LEU A 107 2.40 -12.48 4.65
N THR A 108 2.33 -13.80 4.47
CA THR A 108 2.54 -14.47 3.18
C THR A 108 1.24 -14.79 2.44
N HIS A 109 0.09 -14.33 2.95
CA HIS A 109 -1.23 -14.62 2.37
C HIS A 109 -1.56 -16.12 2.27
N GLN A 110 -1.06 -16.94 3.22
CA GLN A 110 -1.28 -18.39 3.29
C GLN A 110 -2.24 -18.81 4.41
N SER A 111 -2.91 -17.85 5.07
CA SER A 111 -3.81 -18.10 6.19
C SER A 111 -5.17 -18.71 5.81
N GLY A 112 -5.53 -18.69 4.53
CA GLY A 112 -6.85 -19.16 4.06
C GLY A 112 -8.01 -18.23 4.45
N LEU A 113 -7.73 -17.01 4.92
CA LEU A 113 -8.77 -16.00 5.17
C LEU A 113 -9.40 -15.54 3.86
N ILE A 114 -10.73 -15.39 3.86
CA ILE A 114 -11.45 -14.80 2.74
C ILE A 114 -11.04 -13.33 2.58
N ALA A 115 -10.81 -12.90 1.33
CA ALA A 115 -10.30 -11.56 1.05
C ALA A 115 -11.33 -10.44 1.29
N TRP A 116 -12.62 -10.76 1.28
CA TRP A 116 -13.71 -9.80 1.39
C TRP A 116 -14.95 -10.42 2.01
N TYR A 117 -15.69 -9.64 2.80
CA TYR A 117 -16.94 -10.03 3.43
C TYR A 117 -17.94 -8.84 3.40
N PRO A 118 -19.21 -9.05 2.98
CA PRO A 118 -20.20 -7.99 2.84
C PRO A 118 -20.83 -7.58 4.18
N PHE A 119 -20.12 -6.81 5.01
CA PHE A 119 -20.64 -6.38 6.33
C PHE A 119 -21.95 -5.56 6.29
N TYR A 120 -22.40 -5.11 5.11
CA TYR A 120 -23.62 -4.30 4.94
C TYR A 120 -24.89 -5.13 4.72
N THR A 121 -24.79 -6.46 4.62
CA THR A 121 -25.94 -7.35 4.38
C THR A 121 -26.47 -8.06 5.63
N GLU A 122 -25.90 -7.77 6.80
CA GLU A 122 -26.33 -8.32 8.10
C GLU A 122 -27.38 -7.43 8.78
#